data_AF-W0G8K2-F1
#
_entry.id   AF-W0G8K2-F1
#
_cell.length_a   1.000
_cell.length_b   1.000
_cell.length_c   1.000
_cell.angle_alpha   90.00
_cell.angle_beta   90.00
_cell.angle_gamma   90.00
#
_symmetry.space_group_name_H-M   'P 1'
#
loop_
_entity.id
_entity.type
_entity.pdbx_description
1 polymer ?
#
loop_
_entity_poly.entity_id
_entity_poly.type
_entity_poly.pdbx_seq_one_letter_code
_entity_poly.pdbx_strand_id
1 'polypeptide(L)'
;MVKLFCAVVGAAESAFPVDIDGSQSVGDLKKAIKAENEDIKCPARQLQLYLAKKGDAWLTQKQVEESVDDTSDFKLLKVVAAPLQLVGLSEKDVAFELTMEDVETMNTPVHVLVVVPTEALSTAVAKKRKLAEVRELITPSSFAKCKGGGSWVKWLKKLNGQIECHRIDRSDDETPIPLVLLNKTFARFEENCKKVEIGSEDCEFVIKLCHGMSIPYESEAELADKARNLLNEYLLVDYPASTITPATVNGSVSDGSYRFGETLLFNLECKLQKGDGGGDPTMQNVAYYIKNLPNVIHRQFPCFLVDICGPLMSVFGIVNTGDEDAICEPLVMSFPLLFFDNEWLMVSLARVCASLKIALRELTEECHQLVTSRRNLSSANDLDRLRFPYQDFVEFNGAIVSLRYVEVIQRFVFVAKLQDGSEVIVKFTKRYGQEVHQYCSDAGFAPALLCCETLPSGWTFVVMERLSLISLERAETDQTMVRDQLCEIESGLAAAAFVHGDLRDSNVMWDPVKNRVVLVDFDWSGKDGADTYPPFMNAEIAWPPGAETGKPLRCAHDAYWLDSMKRRLQFK
;
A
#
# COMPACT_ATOMS: atom_id res chain seq x y z
N MET A 1 14.14 -48.66 -1.33
CA MET A 1 13.78 -47.53 -2.21
C MET A 1 12.28 -47.35 -2.07
N VAL A 2 11.84 -46.13 -1.81
CA VAL A 2 10.44 -45.74 -1.66
C VAL A 2 10.05 -44.98 -2.92
N LYS A 3 8.91 -45.33 -3.51
CA LYS A 3 8.34 -44.62 -4.66
C LYS A 3 7.27 -43.66 -4.18
N LEU A 4 7.52 -42.36 -4.29
CA LEU A 4 6.63 -41.30 -3.86
C LEU A 4 5.94 -40.67 -5.06
N PHE A 5 4.61 -40.43 -4.98
CA PHE A 5 3.91 -39.61 -5.95
C PHE A 5 3.83 -38.18 -5.42
N CYS A 6 4.41 -37.25 -6.18
CA CYS A 6 4.47 -35.84 -5.85
C CYS A 6 3.59 -35.06 -6.83
N ALA A 7 2.94 -33.99 -6.37
CA ALA A 7 2.17 -33.10 -7.25
C ALA A 7 2.49 -31.62 -6.96
N VAL A 8 2.57 -30.80 -8.00
CA VAL A 8 2.81 -29.35 -7.86
C VAL A 8 1.49 -28.64 -7.63
N VAL A 9 1.38 -27.90 -6.54
CA VAL A 9 0.16 -27.15 -6.19
C VAL A 9 -0.10 -26.05 -7.23
N GLY A 10 -1.32 -25.97 -7.74
CA GLY A 10 -1.74 -24.98 -8.74
C GLY A 10 -1.32 -25.27 -10.20
N ALA A 11 -0.80 -26.47 -10.48
CA ALA A 11 -0.49 -26.92 -11.84
C ALA A 11 -1.37 -28.13 -12.23
N ALA A 12 -2.04 -28.04 -13.39
CA ALA A 12 -2.82 -29.14 -13.96
C ALA A 12 -1.91 -30.30 -14.41
N GLU A 13 -2.39 -31.54 -14.27
CA GLU A 13 -1.68 -32.77 -14.66
C GLU A 13 -0.26 -32.89 -14.06
N SER A 14 -0.06 -32.42 -12.83
CA SER A 14 1.27 -32.23 -12.24
C SER A 14 1.78 -33.39 -11.37
N ALA A 15 1.09 -34.53 -11.33
CA ALA A 15 1.50 -35.67 -10.52
C ALA A 15 2.60 -36.49 -11.21
N PHE A 16 3.73 -36.72 -10.53
CA PHE A 16 4.86 -37.50 -11.04
C PHE A 16 5.50 -38.37 -9.95
N PRO A 17 6.10 -39.52 -10.31
CA PRO A 17 6.79 -40.38 -9.36
C PRO A 17 8.20 -39.86 -9.05
N VAL A 18 8.67 -40.13 -7.82
CA VAL A 18 10.04 -39.87 -7.37
C VAL A 18 10.52 -41.09 -6.58
N ASP A 19 11.62 -41.68 -7.01
CA ASP A 19 12.25 -42.83 -6.35
C ASP A 19 13.38 -42.34 -5.40
N ILE A 20 13.27 -42.65 -4.11
CA ILE A 20 14.24 -42.20 -3.09
C ILE A 20 14.40 -43.22 -1.95
N ASP A 21 15.57 -43.26 -1.30
CA ASP A 21 15.76 -44.09 -0.10
C ASP A 21 15.05 -43.47 1.13
N GLY A 22 14.23 -44.24 1.84
CA GLY A 22 13.47 -43.77 3.01
C GLY A 22 14.32 -43.32 4.21
N SER A 23 15.61 -43.64 4.22
CA SER A 23 16.59 -43.14 5.20
C SER A 23 17.13 -41.74 4.87
N GLN A 24 16.95 -41.26 3.63
CA GLN A 24 17.39 -39.93 3.21
C GLN A 24 16.55 -38.82 3.83
N SER A 25 17.07 -37.59 3.77
CA SER A 25 16.44 -36.43 4.41
C SER A 25 15.36 -35.80 3.53
N VAL A 26 14.49 -34.98 4.15
CA VAL A 26 13.57 -34.08 3.43
C VAL A 26 14.34 -33.17 2.45
N GLY A 27 15.55 -32.75 2.80
CA GLY A 27 16.42 -31.98 1.92
C GLY A 27 16.87 -32.71 0.66
N ASP A 28 17.09 -34.03 0.75
CA ASP A 28 17.44 -34.87 -0.40
C ASP A 28 16.21 -35.16 -1.26
N LEU A 29 15.04 -35.31 -0.64
CA LEU A 29 13.76 -35.39 -1.36
C LEU A 29 13.50 -34.13 -2.20
N LYS A 30 13.78 -32.92 -1.68
CA LYS A 30 13.68 -31.69 -2.47
C LYS A 30 14.60 -31.71 -3.71
N LYS A 31 15.79 -32.29 -3.60
CA LYS A 31 16.72 -32.43 -4.75
C LYS A 31 16.20 -33.45 -5.76
N ALA A 32 15.70 -34.60 -5.29
CA ALA A 32 15.13 -35.64 -6.13
C ALA A 32 13.90 -35.14 -6.91
N ILE A 33 12.97 -34.46 -6.23
CA ILE A 33 11.79 -33.83 -6.87
C ILE A 33 12.20 -32.88 -8.01
N LYS A 34 13.21 -32.04 -7.77
CA LYS A 34 13.71 -31.13 -8.80
C LYS A 34 14.37 -31.87 -9.97
N ALA A 35 15.03 -33.00 -9.71
CA ALA A 35 15.70 -33.78 -10.75
C ALA A 35 14.68 -34.52 -11.65
N GLU A 36 13.58 -34.99 -11.08
CA GLU A 36 12.53 -35.74 -11.80
C GLU A 36 11.55 -34.84 -12.58
N ASN A 37 11.40 -33.57 -12.19
CA ASN A 37 10.51 -32.62 -12.86
C ASN A 37 11.26 -31.40 -13.38
N GLU A 38 11.52 -31.39 -14.69
CA GLU A 38 12.25 -30.32 -15.37
C GLU A 38 11.54 -28.95 -15.31
N ASP A 39 10.22 -28.90 -15.09
CA ASP A 39 9.46 -27.65 -15.03
C ASP A 39 9.75 -26.85 -13.75
N ILE A 40 10.33 -27.49 -12.73
CA ILE A 40 10.75 -26.84 -11.49
C ILE A 40 12.08 -26.08 -11.69
N LYS A 41 11.99 -24.78 -11.98
CA LYS A 41 13.17 -23.94 -12.27
C LYS A 41 13.91 -23.41 -11.04
N CYS A 42 13.23 -23.24 -9.90
CA CYS A 42 13.83 -22.69 -8.68
C CYS A 42 14.88 -23.65 -8.04
N PRO A 43 15.84 -23.18 -7.23
CA PRO A 43 16.71 -24.04 -6.43
C PRO A 43 15.92 -25.00 -5.53
N ALA A 44 16.34 -26.27 -5.43
CA ALA A 44 15.66 -27.30 -4.62
C ALA A 44 15.41 -26.85 -3.16
N ARG A 45 16.33 -26.07 -2.58
CA ARG A 45 16.19 -25.52 -1.22
C ARG A 45 14.96 -24.63 -1.02
N GLN A 46 14.44 -24.03 -2.09
CA GLN A 46 13.30 -23.12 -2.07
C GLN A 46 11.96 -23.86 -2.10
N LEU A 47 11.91 -25.11 -2.56
CA LEU A 47 10.68 -25.91 -2.54
C LEU A 47 10.13 -26.05 -1.12
N GLN A 48 8.82 -25.86 -0.94
CA GLN A 48 8.14 -26.24 0.28
C GLN A 48 7.36 -27.53 0.03
N LEU A 49 7.51 -28.50 0.93
CA LEU A 49 6.90 -29.83 0.79
C LEU A 49 5.88 -30.03 1.89
N TYR A 50 4.68 -30.48 1.53
CA TYR A 50 3.60 -30.80 2.45
C TYR A 50 3.19 -32.26 2.30
N LEU A 51 2.78 -32.89 3.39
CA LEU A 51 2.14 -34.21 3.32
C LEU A 51 0.74 -34.06 2.74
N ALA A 52 0.46 -34.80 1.67
CA ALA A 52 -0.84 -34.80 0.99
C ALA A 52 -1.88 -35.66 1.76
N LYS A 53 -2.01 -35.46 3.08
CA LYS A 53 -3.00 -36.15 3.92
C LYS A 53 -4.02 -35.18 4.51
N LYS A 54 -5.29 -35.61 4.51
CA LYS A 54 -6.35 -35.03 5.34
C LYS A 54 -6.78 -36.09 6.37
N GLY A 55 -6.41 -35.89 7.63
CA GLY A 55 -6.50 -36.94 8.65
C GLY A 55 -5.54 -38.09 8.32
N ASP A 56 -6.05 -39.33 8.28
CA ASP A 56 -5.26 -40.52 7.97
C ASP A 56 -5.26 -40.91 6.49
N ALA A 57 -6.08 -40.25 5.66
CA ALA A 57 -6.23 -40.56 4.23
C ALA A 57 -5.33 -39.69 3.34
N TRP A 58 -4.70 -40.31 2.34
CA TRP A 58 -3.99 -39.61 1.27
C TRP A 58 -4.98 -38.96 0.30
N LEU A 59 -4.61 -37.81 -0.26
CA LEU A 59 -5.33 -37.23 -1.39
C LEU A 59 -5.14 -38.09 -2.64
N THR A 60 -6.16 -38.14 -3.48
CA THR A 60 -6.02 -38.72 -4.82
C THR A 60 -5.57 -37.67 -5.84
N GLN A 61 -5.00 -38.11 -6.96
CA GLN A 61 -4.64 -37.23 -8.07
C GLN A 61 -5.82 -36.36 -8.52
N LYS A 62 -7.01 -36.96 -8.65
CA LYS A 62 -8.25 -36.23 -8.97
C LYS A 62 -8.55 -35.11 -7.96
N GLN A 63 -8.40 -35.37 -6.66
CA GLN A 63 -8.66 -34.37 -5.64
C GLN A 63 -7.65 -33.21 -5.67
N VAL A 64 -6.39 -33.50 -5.97
CA VAL A 64 -5.35 -32.46 -6.11
C VAL A 64 -5.67 -31.54 -7.29
N GLU A 65 -6.14 -32.09 -8.41
CA GLU A 65 -6.48 -31.32 -9.61
C GLU A 65 -7.79 -30.52 -9.47
N GLU A 66 -8.77 -31.02 -8.72
CA GLU A 66 -10.10 -30.39 -8.60
C GLU A 66 -10.23 -29.40 -7.42
N SER A 67 -9.40 -29.50 -6.37
CA SER A 67 -9.71 -28.88 -5.08
C SER A 67 -8.56 -28.29 -4.25
N VAL A 68 -7.30 -28.38 -4.71
CA VAL A 68 -6.15 -27.90 -3.94
C VAL A 68 -5.58 -26.61 -4.54
N ASP A 69 -6.15 -25.48 -4.12
CA ASP A 69 -5.70 -24.12 -4.50
C ASP A 69 -4.70 -23.53 -3.49
N ASP A 70 -4.61 -24.08 -2.27
CA ASP A 70 -3.66 -23.69 -1.22
C ASP A 70 -3.22 -24.88 -0.34
N THR A 71 -2.26 -24.65 0.56
CA THR A 71 -1.70 -25.69 1.45
C THR A 71 -2.03 -25.52 2.93
N SER A 72 -3.02 -24.70 3.28
CA SER A 72 -3.31 -24.29 4.68
C SER A 72 -3.69 -25.46 5.59
N ASP A 73 -4.34 -26.48 5.02
CA ASP A 73 -4.82 -27.67 5.73
C ASP A 73 -3.78 -28.81 5.83
N PHE A 74 -2.58 -28.63 5.26
CA PHE A 74 -1.60 -29.71 5.13
C PHE A 74 -0.38 -29.52 6.03
N LYS A 75 0.20 -30.63 6.46
CA LYS A 75 1.38 -30.62 7.33
C LYS A 75 2.64 -30.30 6.53
N LEU A 76 3.26 -29.15 6.82
CA LEU A 76 4.55 -28.74 6.27
C LEU A 76 5.70 -29.61 6.79
N LEU A 77 6.53 -30.10 5.87
CA LEU A 77 7.79 -30.80 6.16
C LEU A 77 8.92 -29.79 6.44
N LYS A 78 8.83 -29.11 7.59
CA LYS A 78 9.71 -27.97 7.95
C LYS A 78 11.17 -28.36 8.21
N VAL A 79 11.43 -29.54 8.78
CA VAL A 79 12.77 -29.95 9.22
C VAL A 79 13.52 -30.62 8.09
N VAL A 80 14.40 -29.88 7.42
CA VAL A 80 15.15 -30.34 6.22
C VAL A 80 16.01 -31.58 6.49
N ALA A 81 16.58 -31.70 7.70
CA ALA A 81 17.43 -32.82 8.08
C ALA A 81 16.65 -34.07 8.53
N ALA A 82 15.32 -34.02 8.64
CA ALA A 82 14.53 -35.16 9.11
C ALA A 82 14.55 -36.30 8.07
N PRO A 83 14.86 -37.55 8.47
CA PRO A 83 14.70 -38.72 7.62
C PRO A 83 13.24 -38.92 7.18
N LEU A 84 13.02 -39.37 5.93
CA LEU A 84 11.67 -39.57 5.37
C LEU A 84 10.80 -40.52 6.21
N GLN A 85 11.41 -41.59 6.74
CA GLN A 85 10.74 -42.53 7.64
C GLN A 85 10.20 -41.91 8.94
N LEU A 86 10.74 -40.77 9.40
CA LEU A 86 10.28 -40.09 10.62
C LEU A 86 9.20 -39.03 10.34
N VAL A 87 8.92 -38.75 9.07
CA VAL A 87 7.91 -37.76 8.65
C VAL A 87 6.72 -38.41 7.94
N GLY A 88 6.54 -39.73 8.08
CA GLY A 88 5.39 -40.46 7.53
C GLY A 88 5.51 -40.75 6.03
N LEU A 89 6.74 -40.80 5.50
CA LEU A 89 7.06 -41.17 4.12
C LEU A 89 7.94 -42.43 4.07
N SER A 90 7.70 -43.39 4.98
CA SER A 90 8.35 -44.71 4.91
C SER A 90 7.67 -45.61 3.88
N GLU A 91 8.36 -46.67 3.46
CA GLU A 91 7.81 -47.69 2.54
C GLU A 91 6.49 -48.29 3.04
N LYS A 92 6.32 -48.41 4.36
CA LYS A 92 5.08 -48.91 4.97
C LYS A 92 3.95 -47.88 4.95
N ASP A 93 4.29 -46.60 5.09
CA ASP A 93 3.30 -45.51 5.19
C ASP A 93 2.67 -45.15 3.84
N VAL A 94 3.42 -45.36 2.77
CA VAL A 94 3.02 -45.03 1.38
C VAL A 94 2.62 -46.27 0.56
N ALA A 95 2.54 -47.43 1.21
CA ALA A 95 2.13 -48.67 0.55
C ALA A 95 0.68 -48.55 0.05
N PHE A 96 0.50 -48.78 -1.25
CA PHE A 96 -0.81 -48.77 -1.91
C PHE A 96 -0.83 -49.85 -2.98
N GLU A 97 -1.85 -50.70 -2.96
CA GLU A 97 -2.06 -51.72 -4.00
C GLU A 97 -2.77 -51.10 -5.20
N LEU A 98 -2.04 -50.92 -6.30
CA LEU A 98 -2.55 -50.27 -7.50
C LEU A 98 -3.45 -51.22 -8.31
N THR A 99 -4.71 -50.86 -8.53
CA THR A 99 -5.60 -51.54 -9.47
C THR A 99 -5.74 -50.76 -10.79
N MET A 100 -6.18 -51.42 -11.87
CA MET A 100 -6.45 -50.73 -13.15
C MET A 100 -7.59 -49.71 -13.02
N GLU A 101 -8.57 -49.97 -12.16
CA GLU A 101 -9.69 -49.06 -11.89
C GLU A 101 -9.22 -47.76 -11.24
N ASP A 102 -8.25 -47.82 -10.32
CA ASP A 102 -7.69 -46.62 -9.67
C ASP A 102 -6.95 -45.72 -10.66
N VAL A 103 -6.27 -46.32 -11.65
CA VAL A 103 -5.57 -45.59 -12.72
C VAL A 103 -6.57 -44.92 -13.66
N GLU A 104 -7.61 -45.65 -14.09
CA GLU A 104 -8.64 -45.12 -14.99
C GLU A 104 -9.48 -44.00 -14.36
N THR A 105 -9.63 -44.02 -13.02
CA THR A 105 -10.42 -43.03 -12.26
C THR A 105 -9.58 -41.94 -11.59
N MET A 106 -8.25 -41.92 -11.80
CA MET A 106 -7.29 -41.00 -11.16
C MET A 106 -7.37 -41.00 -9.61
N ASN A 107 -7.68 -42.16 -9.04
CA ASN A 107 -7.77 -42.38 -7.59
C ASN A 107 -6.43 -42.78 -6.94
N THR A 108 -5.34 -42.76 -7.72
CA THR A 108 -3.98 -42.97 -7.20
C THR A 108 -3.62 -41.94 -6.14
N PRO A 109 -3.04 -42.36 -4.99
CA PRO A 109 -2.68 -41.46 -3.92
C PRO A 109 -1.50 -40.57 -4.30
N VAL A 110 -1.60 -39.30 -3.94
CA VAL A 110 -0.48 -38.34 -3.90
C VAL A 110 0.07 -38.34 -2.48
N HIS A 111 1.39 -38.41 -2.34
CA HIS A 111 2.07 -38.47 -1.05
C HIS A 111 2.60 -37.10 -0.62
N VAL A 112 3.08 -36.30 -1.58
CA VAL A 112 3.73 -35.01 -1.31
C VAL A 112 3.17 -33.92 -2.21
N LEU A 113 2.70 -32.82 -1.61
CA LEU A 113 2.40 -31.58 -2.33
C LEU A 113 3.66 -30.71 -2.37
N VAL A 114 4.01 -30.24 -3.56
CA VAL A 114 5.18 -29.42 -3.82
C VAL A 114 4.71 -28.00 -4.11
N VAL A 115 5.08 -27.08 -3.24
CA VAL A 115 4.89 -25.64 -3.47
C VAL A 115 6.21 -25.07 -3.97
N VAL A 116 6.18 -24.58 -5.19
CA VAL A 116 7.28 -23.84 -5.81
C VAL A 116 7.08 -22.37 -5.45
N PRO A 117 7.97 -21.74 -4.64
CA PRO A 117 7.79 -20.35 -4.30
C PRO A 117 7.84 -19.49 -5.55
N THR A 118 6.86 -18.60 -5.67
CA THR A 118 6.68 -17.69 -6.80
C THR A 118 7.65 -16.52 -6.77
N GLU A 119 8.92 -16.75 -6.38
CA GLU A 119 9.99 -15.74 -6.30
C GLU A 119 11.37 -16.29 -6.70
N ALA A 120 11.38 -17.15 -7.72
CA ALA A 120 12.57 -17.36 -8.55
C ALA A 120 12.18 -17.57 -10.02
N LEU A 121 11.16 -16.83 -10.47
CA LEU A 121 11.00 -16.51 -11.88
C LEU A 121 12.20 -15.63 -12.26
N SER A 122 13.02 -16.15 -13.18
CA SER A 122 13.69 -15.28 -14.12
C SER A 122 12.66 -14.26 -14.61
N THR A 123 13.04 -13.00 -14.52
CA THR A 123 12.32 -11.84 -15.05
C THR A 123 11.90 -12.08 -16.49
N ALA A 124 10.71 -12.62 -16.69
CA ALA A 124 9.71 -11.85 -17.39
C ALA A 124 8.81 -11.27 -16.29
N VAL A 125 9.23 -10.14 -15.71
CA VAL A 125 8.26 -9.19 -15.13
C VAL A 125 7.19 -9.10 -16.20
N ALA A 126 5.95 -9.52 -15.92
CA ALA A 126 4.85 -9.28 -16.85
C ALA A 126 4.92 -7.79 -17.16
N LYS A 127 5.38 -7.46 -18.37
CA LYS A 127 5.77 -6.08 -18.66
C LYS A 127 4.55 -5.23 -18.39
N LYS A 128 4.71 -4.28 -17.46
CA LYS A 128 3.68 -3.31 -17.13
C LYS A 128 3.14 -2.75 -18.44
N ARG A 129 1.82 -2.81 -18.61
CA ARG A 129 1.17 -2.27 -19.82
C ARG A 129 0.98 -0.78 -19.64
N LYS A 130 1.29 0.02 -20.65
CA LYS A 130 0.94 1.45 -20.56
C LYS A 130 -0.57 1.57 -20.33
N LEU A 131 -0.97 2.49 -19.46
CA LEU A 131 -2.39 2.79 -19.20
C LEU A 131 -3.12 3.14 -20.49
N ALA A 132 -2.43 3.77 -21.45
CA ALA A 132 -2.93 4.04 -22.80
C ALA A 132 -3.28 2.77 -23.60
N GLU A 133 -2.65 1.62 -23.34
CA GLU A 133 -3.02 0.33 -23.95
C GLU A 133 -4.16 -0.32 -23.17
N VAL A 134 -4.11 -0.27 -21.83
CA VAL A 134 -5.15 -0.84 -20.97
C VAL A 134 -6.51 -0.23 -21.27
N ARG A 135 -6.54 1.09 -21.50
CA ARG A 135 -7.77 1.84 -21.77
C ARG A 135 -8.55 1.33 -22.99
N GLU A 136 -7.86 0.79 -24.00
CA GLU A 136 -8.47 0.26 -25.22
C GLU A 136 -9.08 -1.13 -25.01
N LEU A 137 -8.61 -1.85 -23.98
CA LEU A 137 -8.97 -3.24 -23.73
C LEU A 137 -10.05 -3.40 -22.65
N ILE A 138 -10.18 -2.45 -21.74
CA ILE A 138 -11.18 -2.50 -20.67
C ILE A 138 -12.52 -1.94 -21.18
N THR A 139 -13.62 -2.59 -20.81
CA THR A 139 -14.97 -2.01 -20.88
C THR A 139 -15.41 -1.72 -19.44
N PRO A 140 -15.82 -0.50 -19.06
CA PRO A 140 -16.04 -0.12 -17.67
C PRO A 140 -17.03 -1.04 -16.95
N SER A 141 -18.18 -1.33 -17.57
CA SER A 141 -19.20 -2.23 -17.01
C SER A 141 -18.74 -3.69 -16.91
N SER A 142 -17.79 -4.13 -17.74
CA SER A 142 -17.19 -5.47 -17.66
C SER A 142 -16.12 -5.52 -16.57
N PHE A 143 -15.28 -4.47 -16.49
CA PHE A 143 -14.26 -4.29 -15.47
C PHE A 143 -14.87 -4.20 -14.08
N ALA A 144 -16.02 -3.54 -13.93
CA ALA A 144 -16.76 -3.45 -12.67
C ALA A 144 -17.12 -4.82 -12.06
N LYS A 145 -17.28 -5.87 -12.88
CA LYS A 145 -17.70 -7.19 -12.41
C LYS A 145 -16.59 -7.88 -11.64
N CYS A 146 -16.95 -8.70 -10.65
CA CYS A 146 -15.98 -9.55 -9.94
C CYS A 146 -15.61 -10.83 -10.71
N LYS A 147 -16.52 -11.34 -11.56
CA LYS A 147 -16.37 -12.59 -12.34
C LYS A 147 -16.40 -12.32 -13.84
N GLY A 148 -15.85 -13.24 -14.63
CA GLY A 148 -15.83 -13.17 -16.10
C GLY A 148 -14.48 -12.78 -16.68
N GLY A 149 -14.33 -12.86 -18.01
CA GLY A 149 -13.07 -12.60 -18.71
C GLY A 149 -12.55 -11.16 -18.58
N GLY A 150 -13.44 -10.19 -18.42
CA GLY A 150 -13.12 -8.76 -18.31
C GLY A 150 -13.22 -8.19 -16.90
N SER A 151 -13.38 -9.00 -15.85
CA SER A 151 -13.54 -8.53 -14.47
C SER A 151 -12.29 -7.83 -13.93
N TRP A 152 -12.48 -6.90 -12.99
CA TRP A 152 -11.37 -6.23 -12.30
C TRP A 152 -10.44 -7.26 -11.63
N VAL A 153 -10.97 -8.34 -11.05
CA VAL A 153 -10.16 -9.40 -10.41
C VAL A 153 -9.19 -10.04 -11.41
N LYS A 154 -9.65 -10.36 -12.63
CA LYS A 154 -8.76 -10.91 -13.67
C LYS A 154 -7.78 -9.86 -14.18
N TRP A 155 -8.24 -8.61 -14.33
CA TRP A 155 -7.38 -7.52 -14.75
C TRP A 155 -6.30 -7.18 -13.73
N LEU A 156 -6.58 -7.16 -12.43
CA LEU A 156 -5.58 -6.94 -11.40
C LEU A 156 -4.49 -8.01 -11.43
N LYS A 157 -4.88 -9.29 -11.57
CA LYS A 157 -3.92 -10.39 -11.78
C LYS A 157 -3.07 -10.19 -13.04
N LYS A 158 -3.69 -9.75 -14.14
CA LYS A 158 -3.01 -9.50 -15.43
C LYS A 158 -2.10 -8.27 -15.43
N LEU A 159 -2.46 -7.25 -14.66
CA LEU A 159 -1.78 -5.96 -14.59
C LEU A 159 -0.75 -5.90 -13.46
N ASN A 160 -0.56 -6.98 -12.70
CA ASN A 160 0.52 -7.11 -11.71
C ASN A 160 0.70 -5.88 -10.80
N GLY A 161 -0.42 -5.37 -10.25
CA GLY A 161 -0.40 -4.25 -9.30
C GLY A 161 -0.33 -2.84 -9.91
N GLN A 162 -0.44 -2.67 -11.23
CA GLN A 162 -0.43 -1.34 -11.87
C GLN A 162 -1.58 -0.41 -11.50
N ILE A 163 -2.75 -0.99 -11.21
CA ILE A 163 -3.92 -0.24 -10.73
C ILE A 163 -4.09 -0.60 -9.26
N GLU A 164 -3.79 0.35 -8.41
CA GLU A 164 -3.87 0.19 -6.96
C GLU A 164 -5.17 0.76 -6.43
N CYS A 165 -5.98 -0.09 -5.78
CA CYS A 165 -7.33 0.28 -5.32
C CYS A 165 -7.78 -0.47 -4.04
N HIS A 166 -6.89 -0.62 -3.05
CA HIS A 166 -7.18 -1.20 -1.71
C HIS A 166 -7.58 -2.68 -1.68
N ARG A 167 -7.40 -3.41 -2.79
CA ARG A 167 -7.79 -4.83 -2.90
C ARG A 167 -6.64 -5.74 -3.34
N ILE A 168 -5.42 -5.37 -2.97
CA ILE A 168 -4.21 -6.16 -3.24
C ILE A 168 -3.58 -6.48 -1.88
N ASP A 169 -3.29 -7.76 -1.65
CA ASP A 169 -2.54 -8.22 -0.48
C ASP A 169 -1.08 -7.81 -0.65
N ARG A 170 -0.53 -7.05 0.31
CA ARG A 170 0.83 -6.52 0.25
C ARG A 170 1.49 -6.56 1.62
N SER A 171 2.81 -6.76 1.61
CA SER A 171 3.66 -6.48 2.76
C SER A 171 3.74 -4.96 3.00
N ASP A 172 4.02 -4.56 4.25
CA ASP A 172 4.04 -3.15 4.66
C ASP A 172 5.01 -2.27 3.85
N ASP A 173 6.06 -2.86 3.27
CA ASP A 173 7.12 -2.20 2.49
C ASP A 173 6.71 -1.92 1.03
N GLU A 174 5.63 -2.52 0.53
CA GLU A 174 5.13 -2.33 -0.85
C GLU A 174 3.90 -1.42 -0.91
N THR A 175 3.51 -0.79 0.20
CA THR A 175 2.37 0.12 0.23
C THR A 175 2.68 1.41 -0.56
N PRO A 176 1.78 1.86 -1.46
CA PRO A 176 1.99 3.06 -2.27
C PRO A 176 2.08 4.32 -1.41
N ILE A 177 2.55 5.39 -2.05
CA ILE A 177 2.46 6.73 -1.46
C ILE A 177 0.98 7.15 -1.44
N PRO A 178 0.42 7.53 -0.26
CA PRO A 178 -0.95 7.99 -0.14
C PRO A 178 -1.26 9.15 -1.09
N LEU A 179 -2.49 9.20 -1.59
CA LEU A 179 -2.93 10.24 -2.51
C LEU A 179 -2.75 11.65 -1.95
N VAL A 180 -2.95 11.80 -0.64
CA VAL A 180 -2.77 13.06 0.08
C VAL A 180 -1.32 13.52 0.17
N LEU A 181 -0.34 12.66 -0.13
CA LEU A 181 1.06 13.06 -0.32
C LEU A 181 1.40 13.25 -1.80
N LEU A 182 0.67 12.60 -2.73
CA LEU A 182 0.88 12.76 -4.18
C LEU A 182 0.24 14.03 -4.74
N ASN A 183 -0.88 14.48 -4.19
CA ASN A 183 -1.59 15.67 -4.67
C ASN A 183 -2.12 16.53 -3.52
N LYS A 184 -1.81 17.83 -3.56
CA LYS A 184 -2.15 18.80 -2.51
C LYS A 184 -3.65 19.03 -2.37
N THR A 185 -4.40 18.96 -3.45
CA THR A 185 -5.86 19.13 -3.46
C THR A 185 -6.55 17.99 -2.72
N PHE A 186 -6.08 16.74 -2.88
CA PHE A 186 -6.56 15.61 -2.07
C PHE A 186 -6.25 15.79 -0.58
N ALA A 187 -5.06 16.30 -0.24
CA ALA A 187 -4.70 16.60 1.15
C ALA A 187 -5.61 17.67 1.78
N ARG A 188 -5.87 18.76 1.03
CA ARG A 188 -6.78 19.82 1.47
C ARG A 188 -8.22 19.35 1.57
N PHE A 189 -8.68 18.50 0.64
CA PHE A 189 -10.00 17.89 0.70
C PHE A 189 -10.18 17.11 2.01
N GLU A 190 -9.26 16.21 2.34
CA GLU A 190 -9.37 15.40 3.57
C GLU A 190 -9.31 16.28 4.84
N GLU A 191 -8.48 17.32 4.82
CA GLU A 191 -8.41 18.28 5.93
C GLU A 191 -9.71 19.08 6.08
N ASN A 192 -10.25 19.60 4.98
CA ASN A 192 -11.48 20.38 4.94
C ASN A 192 -12.69 19.55 5.40
N CYS A 193 -12.74 18.24 5.09
CA CYS A 193 -13.78 17.35 5.59
C CYS A 193 -13.88 17.35 7.13
N LYS A 194 -12.79 17.70 7.85
CA LYS A 194 -12.76 17.76 9.31
C LYS A 194 -13.10 19.17 9.85
N LYS A 195 -12.71 20.23 9.14
CA LYS A 195 -12.66 21.59 9.71
C LYS A 195 -13.29 22.71 8.87
N VAL A 196 -13.72 22.45 7.63
CA VAL A 196 -14.30 23.51 6.79
C VAL A 196 -15.56 24.08 7.43
N GLU A 197 -15.70 25.40 7.37
CA GLU A 197 -16.92 26.09 7.74
C GLU A 197 -17.98 25.83 6.67
N ILE A 198 -19.20 25.48 7.10
CA ILE A 198 -20.33 25.23 6.22
C ILE A 198 -21.34 26.37 6.35
N GLY A 199 -21.89 26.81 5.22
CA GLY A 199 -22.92 27.84 5.12
C GLY A 199 -24.33 27.27 4.96
N SER A 200 -25.32 28.17 4.90
CA SER A 200 -26.72 27.80 4.66
C SER A 200 -26.91 27.10 3.31
N GLU A 201 -26.18 27.52 2.26
CA GLU A 201 -26.23 26.91 0.93
C GLU A 201 -25.78 25.44 0.94
N ASP A 202 -24.73 25.13 1.70
CA ASP A 202 -24.19 23.77 1.83
C ASP A 202 -25.20 22.87 2.55
N CYS A 203 -25.81 23.37 3.63
CA CYS A 203 -26.86 22.67 4.37
C CYS A 203 -28.10 22.43 3.52
N GLU A 204 -28.58 23.46 2.81
CA GLU A 204 -29.73 23.35 1.91
C GLU A 204 -29.48 22.34 0.79
N PHE A 205 -28.28 22.33 0.22
CA PHE A 205 -27.87 21.34 -0.78
C PHE A 205 -27.92 19.92 -0.21
N VAL A 206 -27.34 19.69 0.96
CA VAL A 206 -27.32 18.36 1.60
C VAL A 206 -28.73 17.86 1.87
N ILE A 207 -29.63 18.72 2.34
CA ILE A 207 -31.05 18.37 2.53
C ILE A 207 -31.67 17.92 1.20
N LYS A 208 -31.47 18.70 0.12
CA LYS A 208 -31.97 18.35 -1.22
C LYS A 208 -31.36 17.04 -1.73
N LEU A 209 -30.07 16.82 -1.48
CA LEU A 209 -29.35 15.60 -1.85
C LEU A 209 -29.91 14.38 -1.12
N CYS A 210 -30.03 14.43 0.20
CA CYS A 210 -30.61 13.34 0.99
C CYS A 210 -32.04 13.03 0.54
N HIS A 211 -32.90 14.05 0.38
CA HIS A 211 -34.27 13.84 -0.11
C HIS A 211 -34.31 13.27 -1.53
N GLY A 212 -33.45 13.76 -2.43
CA GLY A 212 -33.39 13.28 -3.81
C GLY A 212 -32.93 11.83 -3.90
N MET A 213 -31.92 11.43 -3.13
CA MET A 213 -31.35 10.08 -3.16
C MET A 213 -32.13 9.06 -2.33
N SER A 214 -33.09 9.52 -1.52
CA SER A 214 -34.03 8.65 -0.79
C SER A 214 -35.24 8.19 -1.62
N ILE A 215 -35.40 8.69 -2.85
CA ILE A 215 -36.49 8.30 -3.75
C ILE A 215 -36.23 6.88 -4.29
N PRO A 216 -37.23 5.97 -4.29
CA PRO A 216 -37.09 4.67 -4.92
C PRO A 216 -37.12 4.82 -6.44
N TYR A 217 -35.96 4.75 -7.08
CA TYR A 217 -35.82 4.78 -8.53
C TYR A 217 -36.00 3.41 -9.15
N GLU A 218 -36.64 3.35 -10.33
CA GLU A 218 -36.85 2.11 -11.09
C GLU A 218 -35.67 1.80 -12.02
N SER A 219 -34.75 2.75 -12.24
CA SER A 219 -33.57 2.56 -13.09
C SER A 219 -32.35 3.36 -12.62
N GLU A 220 -31.15 2.81 -12.90
CA GLU A 220 -29.87 3.50 -12.64
C GLU A 220 -29.80 4.84 -13.37
N ALA A 221 -30.38 4.94 -14.57
CA ALA A 221 -30.39 6.16 -15.37
C ALA A 221 -31.17 7.30 -14.70
N GLU A 222 -32.35 7.03 -14.13
CA GLU A 222 -33.14 8.04 -13.43
C GLU A 222 -32.46 8.52 -12.13
N LEU A 223 -31.85 7.58 -11.38
CA LEU A 223 -31.04 7.89 -10.21
C LEU A 223 -29.85 8.76 -10.59
N ALA A 224 -29.10 8.36 -11.63
CA ALA A 224 -27.96 9.10 -12.16
C ALA A 224 -28.36 10.50 -12.62
N ASP A 225 -29.46 10.65 -13.34
CA ASP A 225 -29.97 11.95 -13.79
C ASP A 225 -30.31 12.86 -12.61
N LYS A 226 -30.98 12.34 -11.58
CA LYS A 226 -31.26 13.15 -10.37
C LYS A 226 -29.97 13.56 -9.66
N ALA A 227 -29.08 12.62 -9.40
CA ALA A 227 -27.83 12.86 -8.70
C ALA A 227 -26.98 13.89 -9.44
N ARG A 228 -26.82 13.70 -10.75
CA ARG A 228 -26.05 14.59 -11.62
C ARG A 228 -26.61 16.01 -11.62
N ASN A 229 -27.93 16.18 -11.72
CA ASN A 229 -28.55 17.51 -11.69
C ASN A 229 -28.27 18.24 -10.37
N LEU A 230 -28.47 17.56 -9.23
CA LEU A 230 -28.21 18.15 -7.91
C LEU A 230 -26.73 18.50 -7.72
N LEU A 231 -25.82 17.58 -8.08
CA LEU A 231 -24.38 17.80 -7.98
C LEU A 231 -23.91 18.92 -8.91
N ASN A 232 -24.46 19.01 -10.11
CA ASN A 232 -24.12 20.05 -11.08
C ASN A 232 -24.48 21.45 -10.57
N GLU A 233 -25.71 21.62 -10.06
CA GLU A 233 -26.20 22.89 -9.53
C GLU A 233 -25.36 23.43 -8.36
N TYR A 234 -24.78 22.53 -7.56
CA TYR A 234 -24.03 22.91 -6.36
C TYR A 234 -22.52 22.97 -6.56
N LEU A 235 -21.92 21.92 -7.13
CA LEU A 235 -20.46 21.79 -7.27
C LEU A 235 -19.88 22.76 -8.31
N LEU A 236 -20.64 23.09 -9.35
CA LEU A 236 -20.19 23.92 -10.47
C LEU A 236 -20.85 25.30 -10.52
N VAL A 237 -21.44 25.77 -9.42
CA VAL A 237 -22.12 27.07 -9.34
C VAL A 237 -21.21 28.25 -9.74
N ASP A 238 -19.92 28.16 -9.41
CA ASP A 238 -18.90 29.18 -9.74
C ASP A 238 -18.46 29.11 -11.22
N TYR A 239 -18.88 28.07 -11.96
CA TYR A 239 -18.48 27.79 -13.33
C TYR A 239 -19.70 27.50 -14.23
N PRO A 240 -20.54 28.50 -14.54
CA PRO A 240 -21.82 28.28 -15.23
C PRO A 240 -21.69 27.75 -16.67
N ALA A 241 -20.51 27.87 -17.28
CA ALA A 241 -20.19 27.29 -18.59
C ALA A 241 -19.76 25.81 -18.51
N SER A 242 -19.48 25.32 -17.30
CA SER A 242 -19.12 23.93 -17.02
C SER A 242 -20.35 23.14 -16.61
N THR A 243 -20.35 21.85 -16.94
CA THR A 243 -21.45 20.96 -16.57
C THR A 243 -20.93 19.55 -16.26
N ILE A 244 -21.60 18.86 -15.35
CA ILE A 244 -21.48 17.42 -15.18
C ILE A 244 -22.43 16.77 -16.18
N THR A 245 -21.91 16.05 -17.17
CA THR A 245 -22.72 15.43 -18.23
C THR A 245 -22.28 14.01 -18.51
N PRO A 246 -23.18 13.13 -19.00
CA PRO A 246 -22.78 11.83 -19.51
C PRO A 246 -21.71 11.97 -20.60
N ALA A 247 -20.62 11.23 -20.48
CA ALA A 247 -19.55 11.21 -21.46
C ALA A 247 -19.45 9.82 -22.09
N THR A 248 -19.54 9.77 -23.42
CA THR A 248 -19.32 8.54 -24.19
C THR A 248 -17.83 8.39 -24.45
N VAL A 249 -17.21 7.35 -23.90
CA VAL A 249 -15.78 7.04 -24.08
C VAL A 249 -15.64 5.61 -24.56
N ASN A 250 -15.17 5.44 -25.79
CA ASN A 250 -15.01 4.14 -26.48
C ASN A 250 -16.26 3.26 -26.36
N GLY A 251 -17.45 3.84 -26.61
CA GLY A 251 -18.74 3.14 -26.61
C GLY A 251 -19.37 2.89 -25.23
N SER A 252 -18.76 3.36 -24.15
CA SER A 252 -19.31 3.30 -22.78
C SER A 252 -19.73 4.69 -22.31
N VAL A 253 -20.87 4.81 -21.64
CA VAL A 253 -21.45 6.10 -21.22
C VAL A 253 -21.39 6.19 -19.69
N SER A 254 -20.70 7.20 -19.17
CA SER A 254 -20.65 7.47 -17.72
C SER A 254 -21.98 8.07 -17.23
N ASP A 255 -22.28 7.91 -15.94
CA ASP A 255 -23.46 8.55 -15.32
C ASP A 255 -23.30 10.07 -15.21
N GLY A 256 -22.06 10.55 -15.09
CA GLY A 256 -21.73 11.97 -15.23
C GLY A 256 -20.22 12.22 -15.11
N SER A 257 -19.68 13.06 -15.99
CA SER A 257 -18.29 13.49 -15.92
C SER A 257 -18.22 15.01 -15.93
N TYR A 258 -17.29 15.57 -15.16
CA TYR A 258 -16.85 16.95 -15.32
C TYR A 258 -15.40 17.00 -15.79
N ARG A 259 -15.18 17.80 -16.84
CA ARG A 259 -13.91 17.92 -17.54
C ARG A 259 -13.51 19.37 -17.71
N PHE A 260 -12.21 19.60 -17.69
CA PHE A 260 -11.60 20.83 -18.14
C PHE A 260 -10.76 20.55 -19.39
N GLY A 261 -11.24 20.99 -20.57
CA GLY A 261 -10.71 20.53 -21.85
C GLY A 261 -10.78 19.00 -21.93
N GLU A 262 -9.64 18.35 -22.20
CA GLU A 262 -9.52 16.88 -22.25
C GLU A 262 -9.29 16.24 -20.86
N THR A 263 -9.09 17.04 -19.80
CA THR A 263 -8.74 16.54 -18.46
C THR A 263 -10.01 16.18 -17.68
N LEU A 264 -10.17 14.91 -17.29
CA LEU A 264 -11.23 14.47 -16.39
C LEU A 264 -10.90 14.86 -14.95
N LEU A 265 -11.76 15.67 -14.32
CA LEU A 265 -11.58 16.13 -12.93
C LEU A 265 -12.52 15.45 -11.95
N PHE A 266 -13.68 14.99 -12.45
CA PHE A 266 -14.70 14.32 -11.66
C PHE A 266 -15.46 13.29 -12.50
N ASN A 267 -15.74 12.13 -11.91
CA ASN A 267 -16.66 11.14 -12.48
C ASN A 267 -17.65 10.62 -11.43
N LEU A 268 -18.90 10.52 -11.82
CA LEU A 268 -20.01 9.94 -11.06
C LEU A 268 -20.34 8.56 -11.64
N GLU A 269 -20.58 7.60 -10.76
CA GLU A 269 -21.17 6.30 -11.07
C GLU A 269 -22.26 5.97 -10.04
N CYS A 270 -23.45 5.62 -10.52
CA CYS A 270 -24.62 5.31 -9.71
C CYS A 270 -24.99 3.82 -9.83
N LYS A 271 -25.43 3.25 -8.71
CA LYS A 271 -26.01 1.91 -8.62
C LYS A 271 -27.23 1.95 -7.72
N LEU A 272 -28.32 1.29 -8.13
CA LEU A 272 -29.55 1.28 -7.34
C LEU A 272 -29.33 0.68 -5.95
N GLN A 273 -28.60 -0.43 -5.87
CA GLN A 273 -28.27 -1.11 -4.61
C GLN A 273 -26.92 -1.84 -4.70
N LYS A 274 -26.36 -2.18 -3.54
CA LYS A 274 -25.16 -3.03 -3.47
C LYS A 274 -25.46 -4.40 -4.09
N GLY A 275 -24.65 -4.79 -5.08
CA GLY A 275 -24.75 -6.07 -5.75
C GLY A 275 -25.75 -6.11 -6.93
N ASP A 276 -26.52 -5.05 -7.15
CA ASP A 276 -27.37 -4.93 -8.33
C ASP A 276 -26.52 -4.68 -9.60
N GLY A 277 -26.95 -5.20 -10.75
CA GLY A 277 -26.20 -5.14 -12.01
C GLY A 277 -24.86 -5.91 -12.05
N GLY A 278 -24.41 -6.45 -10.91
CA GLY A 278 -23.20 -7.28 -10.77
C GLY A 278 -21.86 -6.53 -10.90
N GLY A 279 -21.89 -5.20 -10.95
CA GLY A 279 -20.71 -4.34 -11.09
C GLY A 279 -20.45 -3.47 -9.86
N ASP A 280 -19.19 -3.38 -9.45
CA ASP A 280 -18.71 -2.49 -8.39
C ASP A 280 -18.56 -1.06 -8.94
N PRO A 281 -19.26 -0.04 -8.37
CA PRO A 281 -19.27 1.31 -8.93
C PRO A 281 -17.89 1.98 -8.84
N THR A 282 -17.12 1.71 -7.79
CA THR A 282 -15.76 2.20 -7.64
C THR A 282 -14.86 1.65 -8.75
N MET A 283 -14.94 0.35 -9.03
CA MET A 283 -14.15 -0.25 -10.13
C MET A 283 -14.58 0.28 -11.50
N GLN A 284 -15.88 0.53 -11.71
CA GLN A 284 -16.36 1.15 -12.93
C GLN A 284 -15.82 2.58 -13.11
N ASN A 285 -15.82 3.37 -12.04
CA ASN A 285 -15.21 4.70 -11.98
C ASN A 285 -13.70 4.67 -12.30
N VAL A 286 -12.95 3.71 -11.74
CA VAL A 286 -11.52 3.52 -12.06
C VAL A 286 -11.32 3.23 -13.55
N ALA A 287 -12.19 2.41 -14.15
CA ALA A 287 -12.11 2.14 -15.58
C ALA A 287 -12.42 3.39 -16.44
N TYR A 288 -13.39 4.22 -16.03
CA TYR A 288 -13.64 5.50 -16.68
C TYR A 288 -12.45 6.45 -16.57
N TYR A 289 -11.79 6.52 -15.42
CA TYR A 289 -10.57 7.31 -15.28
C TYR A 289 -9.49 6.88 -16.30
N ILE A 290 -9.17 5.58 -16.34
CA ILE A 290 -8.15 5.04 -17.25
C ILE A 290 -8.52 5.30 -18.72
N LYS A 291 -9.80 5.16 -19.06
CA LYS A 291 -10.33 5.48 -20.40
C LYS A 291 -10.15 6.94 -20.81
N ASN A 292 -10.11 7.84 -19.86
CA ASN A 292 -10.01 9.28 -20.10
C ASN A 292 -8.57 9.82 -19.99
N LEU A 293 -7.60 8.97 -19.68
CA LEU A 293 -6.20 9.37 -19.70
C LEU A 293 -5.74 9.69 -21.14
N PRO A 294 -4.96 10.76 -21.33
CA PRO A 294 -4.41 11.07 -22.64
C PRO A 294 -3.40 10.00 -23.09
N ASN A 295 -3.16 9.93 -24.41
CA ASN A 295 -2.14 9.03 -25.00
C ASN A 295 -0.75 9.24 -24.38
N VAL A 296 -0.40 10.51 -24.17
CA VAL A 296 0.90 10.91 -23.65
C VAL A 296 0.70 11.47 -22.25
N ILE A 297 1.07 10.64 -21.28
CA ILE A 297 1.13 11.04 -19.88
C ILE A 297 2.44 11.80 -19.68
N HIS A 298 2.33 13.03 -19.19
CA HIS A 298 3.44 13.95 -18.94
C HIS A 298 3.32 14.67 -17.59
N ARG A 299 2.23 14.39 -16.86
CA ARG A 299 1.92 14.92 -15.54
C ARG A 299 0.98 13.96 -14.82
N GLN A 300 0.71 14.27 -13.57
CA GLN A 300 -0.39 13.68 -12.82
C GLN A 300 -1.73 14.26 -13.29
N PHE A 301 -2.74 13.41 -13.37
CA PHE A 301 -4.12 13.72 -13.71
C PHE A 301 -5.01 13.38 -12.51
N PRO A 302 -5.03 14.19 -11.43
CA PRO A 302 -5.88 13.95 -10.27
C PRO A 302 -7.37 14.04 -10.67
N CYS A 303 -8.16 13.08 -10.19
CA CYS A 303 -9.60 13.05 -10.42
C CYS A 303 -10.35 12.59 -9.15
N PHE A 304 -11.50 13.20 -8.89
CA PHE A 304 -12.44 12.73 -7.87
C PHE A 304 -13.43 11.74 -8.46
N LEU A 305 -13.50 10.55 -7.89
CA LEU A 305 -14.47 9.52 -8.26
C LEU A 305 -15.54 9.47 -7.18
N VAL A 306 -16.78 9.79 -7.55
CA VAL A 306 -17.94 9.71 -6.66
C VAL A 306 -18.77 8.51 -7.07
N ASP A 307 -19.08 7.67 -6.10
CA ASP A 307 -20.11 6.65 -6.26
C ASP A 307 -21.33 6.94 -5.40
N ILE A 308 -22.50 6.65 -5.96
CA ILE A 308 -23.76 6.61 -5.22
C ILE A 308 -24.34 5.21 -5.39
N CYS A 309 -24.36 4.43 -4.32
CA CYS A 309 -24.82 3.06 -4.32
C CYS A 309 -25.90 2.85 -3.26
N GLY A 310 -27.15 2.77 -3.70
CA GLY A 310 -28.30 2.85 -2.82
C GLY A 310 -28.26 4.14 -1.99
N PRO A 311 -28.42 4.09 -0.66
CA PRO A 311 -28.43 5.28 0.18
C PRO A 311 -27.02 5.73 0.57
N LEU A 312 -25.95 5.31 -0.10
CA LEU A 312 -24.58 5.64 0.29
C LEU A 312 -23.87 6.44 -0.80
N MET A 313 -23.15 7.49 -0.40
CA MET A 313 -22.20 8.21 -1.22
C MET A 313 -20.78 7.96 -0.72
N SER A 314 -19.84 7.68 -1.61
CA SER A 314 -18.41 7.64 -1.27
C SER A 314 -17.62 8.54 -2.22
N VAL A 315 -16.52 9.10 -1.72
CA VAL A 315 -15.61 9.95 -2.49
C VAL A 315 -14.21 9.35 -2.46
N PHE A 316 -13.73 8.96 -3.64
CA PHE A 316 -12.38 8.47 -3.86
C PHE A 316 -11.57 9.52 -4.63
N GLY A 317 -10.26 9.52 -4.41
CA GLY A 317 -9.31 10.16 -5.28
C GLY A 317 -8.69 9.12 -6.19
N ILE A 318 -8.28 9.52 -7.39
CA ILE A 318 -7.43 8.73 -8.26
C ILE A 318 -6.39 9.61 -8.93
N VAL A 319 -5.17 9.11 -9.08
CA VAL A 319 -4.09 9.79 -9.82
C VAL A 319 -3.16 8.77 -10.47
N ASN A 320 -2.62 9.10 -11.63
CA ASN A 320 -1.55 8.32 -12.26
C ASN A 320 -0.20 8.70 -11.65
N THR A 321 0.64 7.73 -11.33
CA THR A 321 2.03 7.96 -10.87
C THR A 321 3.06 7.69 -11.96
N GLY A 322 2.61 7.40 -13.17
CA GLY A 322 3.42 7.22 -14.37
C GLY A 322 2.52 6.99 -15.57
N ASP A 323 3.08 6.49 -16.66
CA ASP A 323 2.32 6.03 -17.83
C ASP A 323 1.82 4.58 -17.69
N GLU A 324 2.26 3.87 -16.64
CA GLU A 324 1.93 2.47 -16.36
C GLU A 324 1.12 2.28 -15.09
N ASP A 325 1.08 3.27 -14.19
CA ASP A 325 0.59 3.10 -12.81
C ASP A 325 -0.43 4.17 -12.41
N ALA A 326 -1.47 3.74 -11.69
CA ALA A 326 -2.46 4.62 -11.08
C ALA A 326 -2.87 4.13 -9.68
N ILE A 327 -3.05 5.09 -8.76
CA ILE A 327 -3.44 4.84 -7.37
C ILE A 327 -4.82 5.46 -7.16
N CYS A 328 -5.73 4.68 -6.60
CA CYS A 328 -7.09 5.06 -6.24
C CYS A 328 -7.30 4.78 -4.75
N GLU A 329 -7.74 5.78 -3.99
CA GLU A 329 -7.99 5.62 -2.56
C GLU A 329 -9.27 6.30 -2.08
N PRO A 330 -9.99 5.69 -1.12
CA PRO A 330 -11.08 6.38 -0.45
C PRO A 330 -10.49 7.56 0.32
N LEU A 331 -10.97 8.77 0.01
CA LEU A 331 -10.53 9.97 0.72
C LEU A 331 -11.34 10.21 2.00
N VAL A 332 -12.55 9.64 2.05
CA VAL A 332 -13.45 9.68 3.22
C VAL A 332 -14.24 8.38 3.32
N MET A 333 -14.80 8.12 4.49
CA MET A 333 -15.77 7.03 4.69
C MET A 333 -17.04 7.26 3.84
N SER A 334 -17.77 6.18 3.51
CA SER A 334 -19.07 6.32 2.83
C SER A 334 -20.11 6.93 3.76
N PHE A 335 -20.87 7.91 3.25
CA PHE A 335 -21.90 8.62 4.00
C PHE A 335 -23.30 8.17 3.59
N PRO A 336 -24.22 8.00 4.56
CA PRO A 336 -25.63 7.78 4.26
C PRO A 336 -26.27 9.08 3.73
N LEU A 337 -26.86 9.00 2.53
CA LEU A 337 -27.67 10.05 1.89
C LEU A 337 -29.11 10.00 2.38
N LEU A 338 -29.28 9.99 3.70
CA LEU A 338 -30.57 9.98 4.38
C LEU A 338 -30.66 11.21 5.27
N PHE A 339 -31.85 11.80 5.39
CA PHE A 339 -32.08 12.88 6.35
C PHE A 339 -32.44 12.26 7.70
N PHE A 340 -31.64 12.54 8.74
CA PHE A 340 -31.86 12.05 10.10
C PHE A 340 -31.45 13.10 11.13
N ASP A 341 -31.95 12.96 12.36
CA ASP A 341 -31.67 13.88 13.49
C ASP A 341 -30.25 13.73 14.07
N ASN A 342 -29.40 12.91 13.46
CA ASN A 342 -27.98 12.82 13.81
C ASN A 342 -27.20 13.99 13.20
N GLU A 343 -27.11 15.08 13.96
CA GLU A 343 -26.42 16.31 13.59
C GLU A 343 -24.97 16.07 13.15
N TRP A 344 -24.21 15.22 13.86
CA TRP A 344 -22.82 14.94 13.53
C TRP A 344 -22.66 14.35 12.13
N LEU A 345 -23.50 13.38 11.76
CA LEU A 345 -23.49 12.78 10.42
C LEU A 345 -23.91 13.78 9.35
N MET A 346 -24.95 14.60 9.59
CA MET A 346 -25.41 15.62 8.64
C MET A 346 -24.38 16.72 8.41
N VAL A 347 -23.75 17.22 9.47
CA VAL A 347 -22.66 18.19 9.40
C VAL A 347 -21.44 17.60 8.71
N SER A 348 -21.11 16.33 8.96
CA SER A 348 -20.00 15.65 8.29
C SER A 348 -20.26 15.50 6.78
N LEU A 349 -21.47 15.12 6.38
CA LEU A 349 -21.86 15.07 4.96
C LEU A 349 -21.79 16.45 4.32
N ALA A 350 -22.25 17.51 4.99
CA ALA A 350 -22.12 18.88 4.51
C ALA A 350 -20.67 19.31 4.30
N ARG A 351 -19.78 19.00 5.26
CA ARG A 351 -18.35 19.26 5.11
C ARG A 351 -17.74 18.51 3.94
N VAL A 352 -18.14 17.26 3.70
CA VAL A 352 -17.65 16.48 2.54
C VAL A 352 -18.09 17.13 1.22
N CYS A 353 -19.36 17.52 1.10
CA CYS A 353 -19.88 18.18 -0.10
C CYS A 353 -19.22 19.55 -0.32
N ALA A 354 -19.07 20.38 0.72
CA ALA A 354 -18.37 21.66 0.65
C ALA A 354 -16.88 21.47 0.28
N SER A 355 -16.22 20.46 0.86
CA SER A 355 -14.83 20.13 0.55
C SER A 355 -14.67 19.69 -0.91
N LEU A 356 -15.61 18.89 -1.43
CA LEU A 356 -15.60 18.46 -2.83
C LEU A 356 -15.78 19.65 -3.78
N LYS A 357 -16.70 20.58 -3.46
CA LYS A 357 -16.89 21.83 -4.21
C LYS A 357 -15.59 22.65 -4.28
N ILE A 358 -14.93 22.85 -3.14
CA ILE A 358 -13.65 23.56 -3.05
C ILE A 358 -12.57 22.84 -3.87
N ALA A 359 -12.46 21.53 -3.73
CA ALA A 359 -11.43 20.75 -4.39
C ALA A 359 -11.58 20.73 -5.92
N LEU A 360 -12.81 20.66 -6.45
CA LEU A 360 -13.04 20.76 -7.89
C LEU A 360 -12.66 22.14 -8.43
N ARG A 361 -12.96 23.21 -7.69
CA ARG A 361 -12.48 24.56 -8.04
C ARG A 361 -10.95 24.62 -8.09
N GLU A 362 -10.26 24.09 -7.08
CA GLU A 362 -8.79 24.04 -7.05
C GLU A 362 -8.21 23.29 -8.26
N LEU A 363 -8.75 22.12 -8.62
CA LEU A 363 -8.31 21.36 -9.80
C LEU A 363 -8.59 22.09 -11.12
N THR A 364 -9.73 22.77 -11.22
CA THR A 364 -10.08 23.57 -12.40
C THR A 364 -9.15 24.76 -12.57
N GLU A 365 -8.84 25.47 -11.48
CA GLU A 365 -7.87 26.57 -11.48
C GLU A 365 -6.46 26.10 -11.84
N GLU A 366 -6.01 24.95 -11.32
CA GLU A 366 -4.72 24.35 -11.68
C GLU A 366 -4.66 24.04 -13.18
N CYS A 367 -5.73 23.47 -13.75
CA CYS A 367 -5.79 23.20 -15.18
C CYS A 367 -5.78 24.49 -16.01
N HIS A 368 -6.48 25.54 -15.58
CA HIS A 368 -6.40 26.87 -16.19
C HIS A 368 -4.96 27.40 -16.21
N GLN A 369 -4.27 27.36 -15.06
CA GLN A 369 -2.90 27.85 -14.93
C GLN A 369 -1.93 27.10 -15.84
N LEU A 370 -2.11 25.77 -15.98
CA LEU A 370 -1.29 24.96 -16.87
C LEU A 370 -1.48 25.32 -18.35
N VAL A 371 -2.72 25.58 -18.77
CA VAL A 371 -3.02 26.03 -20.14
C VAL A 371 -2.45 27.42 -20.41
N THR A 372 -2.56 28.36 -19.46
CA THR A 372 -2.07 29.74 -19.65
C THR A 372 -0.54 29.84 -19.63
N SER A 373 0.14 28.98 -18.87
CA SER A 373 1.59 29.10 -18.63
C SER A 373 2.48 28.61 -19.77
N ARG A 374 1.94 28.02 -20.85
CA ARG A 374 2.70 27.45 -22.01
C ARG A 374 4.03 26.80 -21.60
N ARG A 375 4.06 25.95 -20.56
CA ARG A 375 5.30 25.23 -20.22
C ARG A 375 5.65 24.32 -21.39
N ASN A 376 6.86 24.47 -21.91
CA ASN A 376 7.46 23.49 -22.82
C ASN A 376 7.33 22.12 -22.16
N LEU A 377 6.55 21.23 -22.77
CA LEU A 377 6.40 19.85 -22.32
C LEU A 377 7.78 19.20 -22.23
N SER A 378 7.97 18.50 -21.14
CA SER A 378 9.25 18.16 -20.56
C SER A 378 9.94 16.94 -21.15
N SER A 379 11.25 16.87 -20.89
CA SER A 379 12.13 15.72 -21.11
C SER A 379 11.72 14.50 -20.30
N ALA A 380 12.22 13.31 -20.66
CA ALA A 380 11.96 12.02 -20.00
C ALA A 380 12.17 11.98 -18.46
N ASN A 381 12.91 12.94 -17.87
CA ASN A 381 13.11 13.08 -16.41
C ASN A 381 11.84 13.45 -15.61
N ASP A 382 10.74 13.83 -16.26
CA ASP A 382 9.53 14.31 -15.58
C ASP A 382 8.55 13.20 -15.18
N LEU A 383 8.64 12.01 -15.78
CA LEU A 383 7.77 10.88 -15.43
C LEU A 383 8.14 10.28 -14.07
N ASP A 384 9.43 10.20 -13.75
CA ASP A 384 9.89 9.68 -12.46
C ASP A 384 9.41 10.56 -11.30
N ARG A 385 9.30 11.88 -11.53
CA ARG A 385 8.77 12.84 -10.55
C ARG A 385 7.34 12.51 -10.13
N LEU A 386 6.53 11.90 -11.00
CA LEU A 386 5.11 11.62 -10.75
C LEU A 386 4.90 10.55 -9.66
N ARG A 387 5.95 9.79 -9.33
CA ARG A 387 5.95 8.78 -8.25
C ARG A 387 6.30 9.36 -6.89
N PHE A 388 6.70 10.62 -6.79
CA PHE A 388 7.12 11.23 -5.53
C PHE A 388 6.07 12.21 -4.99
N PRO A 389 6.08 12.51 -3.68
CA PRO A 389 5.16 13.45 -3.06
C PRO A 389 5.14 14.84 -3.72
N TYR A 390 4.02 15.56 -3.65
CA TYR A 390 3.90 16.91 -4.25
C TYR A 390 4.83 17.93 -3.59
N GLN A 391 5.15 17.77 -2.30
CA GLN A 391 6.00 18.70 -1.56
C GLN A 391 7.46 18.52 -2.01
N ASP A 392 7.93 19.41 -2.87
CA ASP A 392 9.27 19.38 -3.47
C ASP A 392 10.00 20.72 -3.31
N PHE A 393 9.70 21.42 -2.23
CA PHE A 393 10.43 22.60 -1.80
C PHE A 393 10.43 22.69 -0.28
N VAL A 394 11.38 23.46 0.23
CA VAL A 394 11.56 23.78 1.64
C VAL A 394 11.84 25.27 1.77
N GLU A 395 11.35 25.89 2.83
CA GLU A 395 11.65 27.28 3.14
C GLU A 395 12.81 27.37 4.12
N PHE A 396 13.91 28.00 3.72
CA PHE A 396 15.05 28.30 4.57
C PHE A 396 15.17 29.80 4.78
N ASN A 397 15.04 30.29 6.01
CA ASN A 397 15.18 31.71 6.36
C ASN A 397 14.34 32.65 5.47
N GLY A 398 13.12 32.25 5.09
CA GLY A 398 12.26 33.03 4.19
C GLY A 398 12.50 32.81 2.70
N ALA A 399 13.49 32.00 2.30
CA ALA A 399 13.78 31.67 0.91
C ALA A 399 13.28 30.27 0.56
N ILE A 400 12.49 30.17 -0.51
CA ILE A 400 12.00 28.89 -1.03
C ILE A 400 13.11 28.23 -1.85
N VAL A 401 13.50 27.02 -1.44
CA VAL A 401 14.49 26.18 -2.12
C VAL A 401 13.81 24.92 -2.63
N SER A 402 13.95 24.65 -3.93
CA SER A 402 13.39 23.43 -4.54
C SER A 402 14.25 22.21 -4.24
N LEU A 403 13.57 21.09 -4.06
CA LEU A 403 14.08 19.74 -3.84
C LEU A 403 13.78 18.89 -5.07
N ARG A 404 14.77 18.10 -5.50
CA ARG A 404 14.57 17.07 -6.52
C ARG A 404 14.75 15.71 -5.89
N TYR A 405 13.68 14.91 -5.82
CA TYR A 405 13.75 13.53 -5.39
C TYR A 405 14.65 12.69 -6.31
N VAL A 406 15.41 11.78 -5.71
CA VAL A 406 16.40 10.92 -6.38
C VAL A 406 16.12 9.46 -6.15
N GLU A 407 15.83 9.09 -4.90
CA GLU A 407 15.78 7.70 -4.46
C GLU A 407 14.74 7.53 -3.36
N VAL A 408 14.06 6.39 -3.35
CA VAL A 408 13.24 5.93 -2.22
C VAL A 408 14.13 5.07 -1.34
N ILE A 409 14.34 5.46 -0.08
CA ILE A 409 15.13 4.66 0.88
C ILE A 409 14.24 3.59 1.51
N GLN A 410 13.09 4.04 1.99
CA GLN A 410 12.05 3.21 2.59
C GLN A 410 10.72 3.95 2.45
N ARG A 411 9.65 3.33 2.92
CA ARG A 411 8.32 3.95 2.93
C ARG A 411 8.36 5.35 3.57
N PHE A 412 7.96 6.35 2.79
CA PHE A 412 7.92 7.77 3.15
C PHE A 412 9.25 8.42 3.51
N VAL A 413 10.39 7.78 3.19
CA VAL A 413 11.72 8.35 3.37
C VAL A 413 12.46 8.33 2.04
N PHE A 414 12.93 9.49 1.63
CA PHE A 414 13.47 9.73 0.30
C PHE A 414 14.81 10.46 0.38
N VAL A 415 15.66 10.24 -0.61
CA VAL A 415 16.77 11.13 -0.91
C VAL A 415 16.27 12.23 -1.83
N ALA A 416 16.59 13.48 -1.52
CA ALA A 416 16.43 14.60 -2.43
C ALA A 416 17.73 15.38 -2.60
N LYS A 417 17.87 16.06 -3.74
CA LYS A 417 18.93 17.02 -4.03
C LYS A 417 18.41 18.44 -3.93
N LEU A 418 19.16 19.28 -3.23
CA LEU A 418 18.98 20.73 -3.22
C LEU A 418 19.60 21.35 -4.48
N GLN A 419 19.32 22.64 -4.72
CA GLN A 419 19.80 23.36 -5.90
C GLN A 419 21.33 23.45 -5.98
N ASP A 420 22.02 23.46 -4.83
CA ASP A 420 23.48 23.45 -4.74
C ASP A 420 24.10 22.05 -4.97
N GLY A 421 23.27 21.03 -5.18
CA GLY A 421 23.67 19.65 -5.41
C GLY A 421 23.86 18.82 -4.14
N SER A 422 23.70 19.43 -2.94
CA SER A 422 23.74 18.69 -1.68
C SER A 422 22.57 17.72 -1.57
N GLU A 423 22.81 16.56 -0.95
CA GLU A 423 21.80 15.54 -0.73
C GLU A 423 21.26 15.61 0.71
N VAL A 424 19.94 15.48 0.81
CA VAL A 424 19.19 15.50 2.07
C VAL A 424 18.28 14.29 2.16
N ILE A 425 17.90 13.92 3.38
CA ILE A 425 16.83 12.99 3.65
C ILE A 425 15.53 13.76 3.83
N VAL A 426 14.50 13.34 3.10
CA VAL A 426 13.14 13.86 3.21
C VAL A 426 12.25 12.76 3.77
N LYS A 427 11.57 13.03 4.89
CA LYS A 427 10.64 12.10 5.54
C LYS A 427 9.25 12.70 5.65
N PHE A 428 8.23 11.88 5.41
CA PHE A 428 6.84 12.19 5.71
C PHE A 428 6.33 11.25 6.80
N THR A 429 5.80 11.82 7.88
CA THR A 429 5.28 11.03 9.01
C THR A 429 4.07 11.69 9.65
N LYS A 430 3.24 10.93 10.38
CA LYS A 430 2.07 11.47 11.09
C LYS A 430 2.41 12.11 12.44
N ARG A 431 3.57 11.79 12.99
CA ARG A 431 4.05 12.28 14.28
C ARG A 431 5.56 12.41 14.24
N TYR A 432 6.09 13.45 14.86
CA TYR A 432 7.53 13.67 14.89
C TYR A 432 7.96 14.40 16.15
N GLY A 433 8.91 13.81 16.89
CA GLY A 433 9.51 14.42 18.07
C GLY A 433 10.57 15.46 17.71
N GLN A 434 10.15 16.58 17.11
CA GLN A 434 11.04 17.65 16.64
C GLN A 434 11.98 18.15 17.74
N GLU A 435 11.46 18.39 18.94
CA GLU A 435 12.26 18.88 20.08
C GLU A 435 13.35 17.88 20.47
N VAL A 436 13.03 16.58 20.48
CA VAL A 436 14.00 15.52 20.83
C VAL A 436 15.04 15.37 19.72
N HIS A 437 14.64 15.38 18.45
CA HIS A 437 15.59 15.34 17.34
C HIS A 437 16.55 16.54 17.37
N GLN A 438 16.04 17.75 17.56
CA GLN A 438 16.88 18.94 17.64
C GLN A 438 17.88 18.84 18.80
N TYR A 439 17.43 18.41 19.98
CA TYR A 439 18.31 18.18 21.13
C TYR A 439 19.41 17.16 20.84
N CYS A 440 19.07 16.01 20.27
CA CYS A 440 20.05 15.00 19.89
C CYS A 440 21.01 15.51 18.80
N SER A 441 20.51 16.32 17.87
CA SER A 441 21.32 16.92 16.81
C SER A 441 22.37 17.88 17.38
N ASP A 442 21.94 18.78 18.25
CA ASP A 442 22.80 19.76 18.94
C ASP A 442 23.85 19.07 19.83
N ALA A 443 23.47 17.96 20.46
CA ALA A 443 24.37 17.11 21.25
C ALA A 443 25.32 16.24 20.38
N GLY A 444 25.14 16.23 19.05
CA GLY A 444 25.97 15.46 18.13
C GLY A 444 25.60 13.98 18.01
N PHE A 445 24.41 13.58 18.45
CA PHE A 445 23.89 12.21 18.39
C PHE A 445 22.83 11.99 17.31
N ALA A 446 22.49 13.00 16.49
CA ALA A 446 21.54 12.86 15.38
C ALA A 446 22.02 13.64 14.13
N PRO A 447 21.45 13.38 12.95
CA PRO A 447 21.64 14.24 11.77
C PRO A 447 21.19 15.67 12.04
N ALA A 448 21.72 16.65 11.29
CA ALA A 448 21.18 18.01 11.35
C ALA A 448 19.71 18.06 10.89
N LEU A 449 18.81 18.58 11.72
CA LEU A 449 17.42 18.84 11.32
C LEU A 449 17.36 20.17 10.56
N LEU A 450 16.99 20.11 9.28
CA LEU A 450 16.99 21.27 8.39
C LEU A 450 15.60 21.92 8.31
N CYS A 451 14.54 21.12 8.29
CA CYS A 451 13.16 21.58 8.30
C CYS A 451 12.24 20.55 8.97
N CYS A 452 11.22 21.04 9.66
CA CYS A 452 10.10 20.26 10.17
C CYS A 452 8.83 21.11 10.06
N GLU A 453 7.96 20.76 9.13
CA GLU A 453 6.74 21.51 8.80
C GLU A 453 5.50 20.61 8.86
N THR A 454 4.40 21.11 9.41
CA THR A 454 3.12 20.41 9.35
C THR A 454 2.41 20.70 8.02
N LEU A 455 2.12 19.64 7.28
CA LEU A 455 1.32 19.64 6.06
C LEU A 455 -0.16 19.34 6.35
N PRO A 456 -1.07 19.60 5.40
CA PRO A 456 -2.46 19.17 5.49
C PRO A 456 -2.60 17.67 5.78
N SER A 457 -3.78 17.27 6.27
CA SER A 457 -4.09 15.89 6.70
C SER A 457 -3.24 15.38 7.88
N GLY A 458 -2.57 16.27 8.63
CA GLY A 458 -1.77 15.90 9.79
C GLY A 458 -0.50 15.13 9.43
N TRP A 459 0.06 15.37 8.24
CA TRP A 459 1.39 14.91 7.89
C TRP A 459 2.44 15.92 8.36
N THR A 460 3.62 15.44 8.69
CA THR A 460 4.80 16.25 9.01
C THR A 460 5.85 15.98 7.93
N PHE A 461 6.31 17.04 7.30
CA PHE A 461 7.38 17.06 6.32
C PHE A 461 8.68 17.41 7.02
N VAL A 462 9.64 16.49 6.98
CA VAL A 462 10.91 16.62 7.68
C VAL A 462 12.04 16.55 6.66
N VAL A 463 12.95 17.51 6.70
CA VAL A 463 14.18 17.52 5.89
C VAL A 463 15.37 17.49 6.84
N MET A 464 16.31 16.58 6.65
CA MET A 464 17.49 16.42 7.50
C MET A 464 18.74 16.09 6.68
N GLU A 465 19.91 16.26 7.29
CA GLU A 465 21.21 15.91 6.71
C GLU A 465 21.24 14.43 6.27
N ARG A 466 21.79 14.17 5.07
CA ARG A 466 22.11 12.80 4.65
C ARG A 466 23.48 12.40 5.19
N LEU A 467 23.50 11.39 6.06
CA LEU A 467 24.71 10.75 6.56
C LEU A 467 24.90 9.36 5.95
N SER A 468 26.16 8.96 5.73
CA SER A 468 26.53 7.62 5.27
C SER A 468 26.60 6.64 6.44
N LEU A 469 25.44 6.33 7.02
CA LEU A 469 25.33 5.50 8.22
C LEU A 469 25.38 4.01 7.91
N ILE A 470 25.96 3.22 8.83
CA ILE A 470 25.95 1.76 8.81
C ILE A 470 25.36 1.22 10.11
N SER A 471 24.88 -0.02 10.13
CA SER A 471 24.42 -0.63 11.38
C SER A 471 25.60 -0.82 12.35
N LEU A 472 25.32 -0.73 13.66
CA LEU A 472 26.33 -0.97 14.70
C LEU A 472 27.03 -2.33 14.55
N GLU A 473 26.32 -3.35 14.05
CA GLU A 473 26.89 -4.68 13.84
C GLU A 473 28.00 -4.73 12.79
N ARG A 474 27.96 -3.82 11.80
CA ARG A 474 28.94 -3.69 10.72
C ARG A 474 30.06 -2.71 11.05
N ALA A 475 29.98 -2.02 12.17
CA ALA A 475 31.00 -1.07 12.58
C ALA A 475 32.27 -1.81 13.01
N GLU A 476 33.36 -1.62 12.26
CA GLU A 476 34.69 -2.08 12.62
C GLU A 476 35.34 -1.08 13.58
N THR A 477 34.81 -1.02 14.80
CA THR A 477 35.19 -0.01 15.80
C THR A 477 35.34 -0.60 17.20
N ASP A 478 35.96 0.14 18.11
CA ASP A 478 36.07 -0.25 19.51
C ASP A 478 34.68 -0.27 20.16
N GLN A 479 34.26 -1.46 20.60
CA GLN A 479 32.97 -1.65 21.27
C GLN A 479 32.88 -0.90 22.60
N THR A 480 34.01 -0.58 23.22
CA THR A 480 34.08 0.27 24.41
C THR A 480 33.64 1.69 24.07
N MET A 481 34.16 2.25 22.98
CA MET A 481 33.75 3.58 22.50
C MET A 481 32.26 3.63 22.17
N VAL A 482 31.74 2.61 21.47
CA VAL A 482 30.29 2.54 21.19
C VAL A 482 29.49 2.51 22.49
N ARG A 483 29.90 1.69 23.46
CA ARG A 483 29.23 1.60 24.76
C ARG A 483 29.25 2.94 25.52
N ASP A 484 30.37 3.63 25.52
CA ASP A 484 30.52 4.91 26.21
C ASP A 484 29.58 5.96 25.60
N GLN A 485 29.52 6.04 24.26
CA GLN A 485 28.58 6.94 23.57
C GLN A 485 27.11 6.56 23.82
N LEU A 486 26.77 5.27 23.90
CA LEU A 486 25.41 4.85 24.28
C LEU A 486 25.05 5.29 25.71
N CYS A 487 26.01 5.25 26.64
CA CYS A 487 25.81 5.74 28.02
C CYS A 487 25.65 7.27 28.06
N GLU A 488 26.38 8.00 27.23
CA GLU A 488 26.24 9.46 27.08
C GLU A 488 24.86 9.82 26.52
N ILE A 489 24.40 9.12 25.48
CA ILE A 489 23.06 9.28 24.90
C ILE A 489 21.98 9.02 25.96
N GLU A 490 22.06 7.90 26.68
CA GLU A 490 21.10 7.54 27.74
C GLU A 490 21.01 8.62 28.82
N SER A 491 22.18 9.06 29.31
CA SER A 491 22.26 10.08 30.35
C SER A 491 21.76 11.44 29.86
N GLY A 492 22.10 11.80 28.62
CA GLY A 492 21.70 13.05 27.99
C GLY A 492 20.19 13.14 27.77
N LEU A 493 19.56 12.07 27.27
CA LEU A 493 18.10 12.01 27.11
C LEU A 493 17.37 12.05 28.46
N ALA A 494 17.83 11.24 29.42
CA ALA A 494 17.21 11.20 30.75
C ALA A 494 17.30 12.54 31.49
N ALA A 495 18.45 13.23 31.40
CA ALA A 495 18.64 14.54 32.03
C ALA A 495 17.73 15.63 31.43
N ALA A 496 17.42 15.52 30.13
CA ALA A 496 16.49 16.43 29.44
C ALA A 496 15.01 16.01 29.56
N ALA A 497 14.71 14.91 30.25
CA ALA A 497 13.38 14.28 30.29
C ALA A 497 12.82 13.99 28.89
N PHE A 498 13.70 13.60 27.97
CA PHE A 498 13.36 13.18 26.61
C PHE A 498 13.42 11.66 26.46
N VAL A 499 12.52 11.16 25.63
CA VAL A 499 12.40 9.74 25.31
C VAL A 499 12.33 9.63 23.79
N HIS A 500 13.22 8.84 23.20
CA HIS A 500 13.18 8.51 21.78
C HIS A 500 12.01 7.56 21.49
N GLY A 501 11.74 6.60 22.38
CA GLY A 501 10.55 5.74 22.39
C GLY A 501 10.68 4.49 21.52
N ASP A 502 11.55 4.54 20.51
CA ASP A 502 11.78 3.45 19.54
C ASP A 502 13.28 3.18 19.26
N LEU A 503 14.11 3.05 20.30
CA LEU A 503 15.55 2.76 20.16
C LEU A 503 15.84 1.30 19.80
N ARG A 504 15.26 0.80 18.71
CA ARG A 504 15.59 -0.51 18.14
C ARG A 504 16.95 -0.48 17.45
N ASP A 505 17.52 -1.66 17.16
CA ASP A 505 18.81 -1.78 16.46
C ASP A 505 18.85 -1.06 15.10
N SER A 506 17.71 -0.95 14.42
CA SER A 506 17.58 -0.22 13.15
C SER A 506 17.65 1.31 13.30
N ASN A 507 17.40 1.81 14.50
CA ASN A 507 17.28 3.24 14.80
C ASN A 507 18.51 3.79 15.54
N VAL A 508 19.49 2.93 15.83
CA VAL A 508 20.78 3.29 16.43
C VAL A 508 21.88 2.85 15.47
N MET A 509 22.51 3.84 14.84
CA MET A 509 23.41 3.65 13.71
C MET A 509 24.83 4.14 14.01
N TRP A 510 25.79 3.74 13.19
CA TRP A 510 27.18 4.19 13.24
C TRP A 510 27.49 5.13 12.08
N ASP A 511 28.08 6.28 12.39
CA ASP A 511 28.70 7.19 11.43
C ASP A 511 30.22 6.91 11.37
N PRO A 512 30.70 6.21 10.32
CA PRO A 512 32.13 5.87 10.20
C PRO A 512 33.01 7.07 9.85
N VAL A 513 32.43 8.20 9.41
CA VAL A 513 33.20 9.40 9.06
C VAL A 513 33.57 10.16 10.32
N LYS A 514 32.61 10.31 11.24
CA LYS A 514 32.82 11.03 12.52
C LYS A 514 33.10 10.11 13.71
N ASN A 515 33.10 8.79 13.50
CA ASN A 515 33.26 7.76 14.54
C ASN A 515 32.30 7.96 15.71
N ARG A 516 31.00 8.06 15.40
CA ARG A 516 29.97 8.31 16.42
C ARG A 516 28.71 7.46 16.23
N VAL A 517 28.02 7.21 17.32
CA VAL A 517 26.67 6.67 17.35
C VAL A 517 25.70 7.79 16.94
N VAL A 518 24.76 7.46 16.05
CA VAL A 518 23.75 8.36 15.52
C VAL A 518 22.38 7.73 15.68
N LEU A 519 21.48 8.42 16.36
CA LEU A 519 20.07 8.08 16.48
C LEU A 519 19.31 8.58 15.24
N VAL A 520 18.39 7.76 14.75
CA VAL A 520 17.50 8.07 13.64
C VAL A 520 16.07 7.62 13.97
N ASP A 521 15.10 8.12 13.21
CA ASP A 521 13.67 7.79 13.37
C ASP A 521 13.02 8.30 14.67
N PHE A 522 12.85 9.62 14.75
CA PHE A 522 12.24 10.31 15.89
C PHE A 522 10.70 10.36 15.85
N ASP A 523 10.03 9.48 15.09
CA ASP A 523 8.58 9.55 14.89
C ASP A 523 7.79 9.38 16.19
N TRP A 524 8.36 8.62 17.13
CA TRP A 524 7.73 8.25 18.40
C TRP A 524 8.31 9.02 19.58
N SER A 525 9.26 9.93 19.32
CA SER A 525 9.97 10.63 20.37
C SER A 525 9.14 11.74 21.00
N GLY A 526 9.38 12.02 22.27
CA GLY A 526 8.66 13.02 23.04
C GLY A 526 9.20 13.20 24.46
N LYS A 527 8.42 13.88 25.29
CA LYS A 527 8.72 14.17 26.70
C LYS A 527 8.27 13.02 27.61
N ASP A 528 9.12 12.68 28.57
CA ASP A 528 8.86 11.65 29.58
C ASP A 528 7.55 11.92 30.35
N GLY A 529 6.66 10.94 30.34
CA GLY A 529 5.38 10.98 31.03
C GLY A 529 4.31 11.88 30.42
N ALA A 530 4.65 12.70 29.42
CA ALA A 530 3.72 13.63 28.78
C ALA A 530 3.23 13.10 27.42
N ASP A 531 4.16 12.67 26.56
CA ASP A 531 3.83 12.10 25.26
C ASP A 531 3.53 10.61 25.37
N THR A 532 2.75 10.06 24.44
CA THR A 532 2.31 8.66 24.47
C THR A 532 2.70 7.88 23.22
N TYR A 533 2.86 6.56 23.37
CA TYR A 533 2.99 5.65 22.24
C TYR A 533 1.77 5.74 21.30
N PRO A 534 1.98 5.60 19.98
CA PRO A 534 0.89 5.68 19.01
C PRO A 534 -0.07 4.49 19.13
N PRO A 535 -1.30 4.63 18.59
CA PRO A 535 -2.15 3.48 18.33
C PRO A 535 -1.52 2.55 17.29
N PHE A 536 -1.88 1.26 17.34
CA PHE A 536 -1.43 0.23 16.39
C PHE A 536 0.08 -0.08 16.44
N MET A 537 0.67 -0.15 17.65
CA MET A 537 2.02 -0.68 17.81
C MET A 537 2.10 -2.12 17.29
N ASN A 538 3.20 -2.47 16.62
CA ASN A 538 3.42 -3.83 16.14
C ASN A 538 3.58 -4.79 17.33
N ALA A 539 2.64 -5.73 17.48
CA ALA A 539 2.60 -6.69 18.58
C ALA A 539 3.67 -7.79 18.49
N GLU A 540 4.32 -7.96 17.34
CA GLU A 540 5.40 -8.92 17.13
C GLU A 540 6.74 -8.43 17.71
N ILE A 541 6.86 -7.13 17.98
CA ILE A 541 8.04 -6.54 18.61
C ILE A 541 7.94 -6.76 20.13
N ALA A 542 9.02 -7.29 20.70
CA ALA A 542 9.18 -7.41 22.15
C ALA A 542 9.48 -6.05 22.78
N TRP A 543 8.44 -5.21 22.91
CA TRP A 543 8.53 -3.87 23.50
C TRP A 543 9.02 -3.89 24.95
N PRO A 544 9.65 -2.80 25.43
CA PRO A 544 10.05 -2.66 26.82
C PRO A 544 8.85 -2.84 27.77
N PRO A 545 9.05 -3.41 28.97
CA PRO A 545 7.98 -3.53 29.95
C PRO A 545 7.32 -2.17 30.25
N GLY A 546 5.99 -2.09 30.09
CA GLY A 546 5.21 -0.86 30.28
C GLY A 546 5.07 0.03 29.03
N ALA A 547 5.78 -0.27 27.94
CA ALA A 547 5.58 0.39 26.66
C ALA A 547 4.40 -0.26 25.90
N GLU A 548 3.22 0.36 26.02
CA GLU A 548 1.98 -0.13 25.41
C GLU A 548 1.28 0.98 24.63
N THR A 549 0.38 0.57 23.71
CA THR A 549 -0.42 1.49 22.89
C THR A 549 -1.14 2.52 23.75
N GLY A 550 -0.95 3.80 23.42
CA GLY A 550 -1.58 4.93 24.11
C GLY A 550 -1.07 5.19 25.53
N LYS A 551 -0.05 4.48 26.00
CA LYS A 551 0.58 4.74 27.32
C LYS A 551 1.70 5.77 27.20
N PRO A 552 2.02 6.47 28.31
CA PRO A 552 3.11 7.45 28.31
C PRO A 552 4.47 6.85 27.94
N LEU A 553 5.25 7.61 27.17
CA LEU A 553 6.67 7.36 26.96
C LEU A 553 7.41 7.52 28.29
N ARG A 554 8.42 6.67 28.54
CA ARG A 554 9.24 6.71 29.75
C ARG A 554 10.71 6.55 29.41
N CYS A 555 11.59 7.29 30.09
CA CYS A 555 13.04 7.13 29.94
C CYS A 555 13.50 5.69 30.21
N ALA A 556 12.79 4.98 31.11
CA ALA A 556 13.05 3.57 31.40
C ALA A 556 12.88 2.64 30.18
N HIS A 557 12.04 3.02 29.19
CA HIS A 557 11.87 2.24 27.97
C HIS A 557 13.10 2.33 27.07
N ASP A 558 13.67 3.52 26.92
CA ASP A 558 14.92 3.73 26.19
C ASP A 558 16.10 3.04 26.90
N ALA A 559 16.19 3.17 28.22
CA ALA A 559 17.20 2.49 29.02
C ALA A 559 17.16 0.97 28.83
N TYR A 560 15.97 0.37 28.75
CA TYR A 560 15.80 -1.07 28.48
C TYR A 560 16.40 -1.49 27.13
N TRP A 561 16.12 -0.72 26.07
CA TRP A 561 16.68 -0.97 24.74
C TRP A 561 18.20 -0.86 24.73
N LEU A 562 18.72 0.24 25.28
CA LEU A 562 20.15 0.51 25.31
C LEU A 562 20.92 -0.52 26.16
N ASP A 563 20.36 -0.94 27.30
CA ASP A 563 20.95 -2.00 28.14
C ASP A 563 21.03 -3.34 27.40
N SER A 564 20.00 -3.68 26.61
CA SER A 564 20.03 -4.85 25.73
C SER A 564 21.13 -4.78 24.66
N MET A 565 21.34 -3.61 24.04
CA MET A 565 22.43 -3.38 23.08
C MET A 565 23.80 -3.46 23.75
N LYS A 566 24.00 -2.75 24.87
CA LYS A 566 25.27 -2.70 25.62
C LYS A 566 25.72 -4.08 26.08
N ARG A 567 24.79 -4.97 26.47
CA ARG A 567 25.09 -6.36 26.82
C ARG A 567 25.62 -7.17 25.63
N ARG A 568 25.04 -7.03 24.44
CA ARG A 568 25.49 -7.76 23.24
C ARG A 568 26.90 -7.36 22.81
N LEU A 569 27.29 -6.11 23.05
CA LEU A 569 28.64 -5.59 22.84
C LEU A 569 29.67 -6.08 23.88
N GLN A 570 29.32 -6.97 24.82
CA GLN A 570 30.29 -7.57 25.75
C GLN A 570 30.80 -8.94 25.27
N PHE A 571 30.14 -9.54 24.29
CA PHE A 571 30.34 -10.93 23.87
C PHE A 571 30.88 -11.10 22.44
N LYS A 572 31.22 -10.00 21.77
CA LYS A 572 32.00 -9.99 20.52
C LYS A 572 33.40 -9.49 20.83
#